data_AF-A0A0A2L5P6-F1
#
_entry.id   AF-A0A0A2L5P6-F1
#
_cell.length_a   1.000
_cell.length_b   1.000
_cell.length_c   1.000
_cell.angle_alpha   90.00
_cell.angle_beta   90.00
_cell.angle_gamma   90.00
#
_symmetry.space_group_name_H-M   'P 1'
#
loop_
_entity.id
_entity.type
_entity.pdbx_description
1 polymer ?
#
loop_
_entity_poly.entity_id
_entity_poly.type
_entity_poly.pdbx_seq_one_letter_code
_entity_poly.pdbx_strand_id
1 'polypeptide(L)'
;MNPPNHVIDPDGEVIIILRNANSPFAQPAGNPLTSRDSDVFPRLHGEAQIPVEVAKALNFHSEPLRGKGSKKGKDKKKKKGRPAANLVALEFNSPNAERAPEACFSEEPAVEEAAPEAYPTEEPAMEAAVPEEHFVEEHPPEEPAVEGPAAYGDFAASPVQNCLRIQVSAKHLILASPVFKKILSGGWKESITFFQKGSVEVTAESWDIEALLILLRAIHGQYYQVPRKLTLEMLAKIAVITDYYECKEALYFLTDLWINNLEEHIPTRVSRDLILWLWIAWFFQLPSQFKLSTSIAMSQSDGWIDSLGLPISDKVIGSMNECREKAISDLIDLLHETRDAFLHGTRGCVFECSSIMYGALSMQMQSSKLLLPKTGAPLPNLNYNCFVQTVMAFKSPKWCDTHSGYSGYGSCYPHNCSDASFASVFATLEDSLAGLELDRFTN
;
A
#
# COMPACT_ATOMS: atom_id res chain seq x y z
N MET A 1 36.06 -21.33 11.31
CA MET A 1 34.62 -21.06 11.11
C MET A 1 34.09 -22.06 10.08
N ASN A 2 32.78 -22.31 10.05
CA ASN A 2 32.18 -23.09 8.96
C ASN A 2 32.21 -22.27 7.65
N PRO A 3 32.42 -22.90 6.48
CA PRO A 3 32.44 -22.19 5.21
C PRO A 3 31.09 -21.51 4.91
N PRO A 4 31.06 -20.45 4.10
CA PRO A 4 29.82 -19.85 3.62
C PRO A 4 29.07 -20.80 2.68
N ASN A 5 27.74 -20.79 2.76
CA ASN A 5 26.84 -21.45 1.80
C ASN A 5 26.74 -20.63 0.50
N HIS A 6 26.78 -19.31 0.62
CA HIS A 6 26.72 -18.37 -0.50
C HIS A 6 27.82 -17.32 -0.35
N VAL A 7 28.50 -16.99 -1.44
CA VAL A 7 29.52 -15.92 -1.48
C VAL A 7 29.04 -14.87 -2.46
N ILE A 8 28.82 -13.65 -1.97
CA ILE A 8 28.57 -12.46 -2.81
C ILE A 8 29.89 -11.75 -3.06
N ASP A 9 30.70 -11.60 -2.01
CA ASP A 9 32.05 -11.03 -2.08
C ASP A 9 33.06 -12.03 -1.48
N PRO A 10 34.01 -12.59 -2.26
CA PRO A 10 35.03 -13.53 -1.76
C PRO A 10 36.01 -12.90 -0.76
N ASP A 11 36.27 -11.60 -0.88
CA ASP A 11 37.10 -10.82 0.05
C ASP A 11 36.23 -10.18 1.16
N GLY A 12 34.92 -10.47 1.16
CA GLY A 12 33.93 -9.89 2.06
C GLY A 12 34.15 -10.27 3.53
N GLU A 13 34.16 -9.25 4.38
CA GLU A 13 34.53 -9.36 5.79
C GLU A 13 33.38 -9.83 6.72
N VAL A 14 32.14 -9.86 6.22
CA VAL A 14 30.93 -10.14 7.02
C VAL A 14 30.33 -11.48 6.61
N ILE A 15 29.98 -12.31 7.60
CA ILE A 15 29.14 -13.50 7.42
C ILE A 15 27.75 -13.20 7.98
N ILE A 16 26.76 -13.04 7.11
CA ILE A 16 25.35 -13.05 7.54
C ILE A 16 24.96 -14.50 7.84
N ILE A 17 24.45 -14.76 9.04
CA ILE A 17 23.91 -16.05 9.47
C ILE A 17 22.38 -15.93 9.44
N LEU A 18 21.76 -16.41 8.36
CA LEU A 18 20.30 -16.46 8.23
C LEU A 18 19.74 -17.72 8.91
N ARG A 19 18.97 -17.54 9.99
CA ARG A 19 18.20 -18.62 10.65
C ARG A 19 16.76 -18.67 10.11
N ASN A 20 16.11 -19.84 10.23
CA ASN A 20 14.68 -20.03 9.92
C ASN A 20 14.28 -19.55 8.50
N ALA A 21 15.19 -19.70 7.52
CA ALA A 21 15.01 -19.20 6.17
C ALA A 21 13.71 -19.71 5.52
N ASN A 22 13.10 -18.88 4.67
CA ASN A 22 11.87 -19.17 3.93
C ASN A 22 10.65 -19.42 4.85
N SER A 23 10.51 -18.64 5.93
CA SER A 23 9.33 -18.68 6.79
C SER A 23 8.04 -18.28 6.03
N PRO A 24 6.85 -18.74 6.46
CA PRO A 24 5.58 -18.44 5.78
C PRO A 24 5.30 -16.93 5.64
N PHE A 25 5.22 -16.46 4.41
CA PHE A 25 5.09 -15.03 4.09
C PHE A 25 3.62 -14.61 3.88
N ALA A 26 3.26 -13.40 4.32
CA ALA A 26 1.94 -12.78 4.15
C ALA A 26 0.78 -13.76 4.43
N GLN A 27 0.71 -14.29 5.65
CA GLN A 27 -0.34 -15.23 6.07
C GLN A 27 -1.48 -14.48 6.75
N PRO A 28 -2.76 -14.87 6.53
CA PRO A 28 -3.86 -14.40 7.35
C PRO A 28 -3.63 -14.74 8.83
N ALA A 29 -3.98 -13.83 9.73
CA ALA A 29 -3.97 -14.12 11.16
C ALA A 29 -4.85 -15.34 11.46
N GLY A 30 -4.25 -16.41 11.97
CA GLY A 30 -4.96 -17.65 12.28
C GLY A 30 -5.88 -17.46 13.48
N ASN A 31 -7.17 -17.18 13.23
CA ASN A 31 -8.19 -16.96 14.26
C ASN A 31 -8.13 -18.01 15.38
N PRO A 32 -7.77 -17.65 16.63
CA PRO A 32 -7.66 -18.60 17.75
C PRO A 32 -8.98 -19.19 18.25
N LEU A 33 -10.10 -18.90 17.57
CA LEU A 33 -11.47 -19.13 18.04
C LEU A 33 -12.33 -20.00 17.10
N THR A 34 -11.73 -20.71 16.13
CA THR A 34 -12.44 -21.70 15.29
C THR A 34 -12.55 -23.08 15.96
N SER A 35 -12.91 -23.10 17.24
CA SER A 35 -13.20 -24.33 18.02
C SER A 35 -14.51 -24.26 18.79
N ARG A 36 -15.54 -23.62 18.21
CA ARG A 36 -16.94 -23.88 18.58
C ARG A 36 -17.93 -23.58 17.46
N ASP A 37 -18.67 -24.64 17.12
CA ASP A 37 -20.05 -24.72 16.64
C ASP A 37 -20.62 -23.54 15.84
N SER A 38 -20.87 -23.86 14.56
CA SER A 38 -21.63 -23.11 13.58
C SER A 38 -22.92 -22.45 14.07
N ASP A 39 -23.14 -21.20 13.65
CA ASP A 39 -24.47 -20.66 13.39
C ASP A 39 -24.51 -20.03 11.99
N VAL A 40 -25.57 -20.31 11.22
CA VAL A 40 -25.52 -20.19 9.74
C VAL A 40 -26.20 -18.90 9.24
N PHE A 41 -25.39 -17.90 8.91
CA PHE A 41 -25.84 -16.80 8.05
C PHE A 41 -25.80 -17.23 6.57
N PRO A 42 -26.89 -17.05 5.79
CA PRO A 42 -26.89 -17.35 4.36
C PRO A 42 -25.91 -16.43 3.60
N ARG A 43 -24.85 -17.00 3.04
CA ARG A 43 -23.94 -16.27 2.14
C ARG A 43 -24.66 -15.94 0.84
N LEU A 44 -24.92 -14.66 0.60
CA LEU A 44 -25.48 -14.15 -0.66
C LEU A 44 -24.40 -14.13 -1.75
N HIS A 45 -24.06 -15.32 -2.28
CA HIS A 45 -23.14 -15.44 -3.42
C HIS A 45 -23.81 -14.97 -4.72
N GLY A 46 -23.59 -13.69 -5.07
CA GLY A 46 -23.84 -13.16 -6.41
C GLY A 46 -22.55 -13.15 -7.23
N GLU A 47 -22.38 -14.11 -8.15
CA GLU A 47 -21.23 -14.13 -9.07
C GLU A 47 -21.38 -13.11 -10.22
N ALA A 48 -21.28 -11.82 -9.88
CA ALA A 48 -21.15 -10.76 -10.87
C ALA A 48 -19.77 -10.84 -11.54
N GLN A 49 -19.72 -11.35 -12.77
CA GLN A 49 -18.51 -11.34 -13.61
C GLN A 49 -18.33 -9.96 -14.24
N ILE A 50 -17.30 -9.22 -13.80
CA ILE A 50 -16.96 -7.91 -14.38
C ILE A 50 -16.35 -8.13 -15.78
N PRO A 51 -16.84 -7.44 -16.84
CA PRO A 51 -16.27 -7.57 -18.18
C PRO A 51 -14.78 -7.18 -18.25
N VAL A 52 -13.98 -8.06 -18.86
CA VAL A 52 -12.51 -7.97 -18.95
C VAL A 52 -12.01 -6.71 -19.66
N GLU A 53 -12.89 -6.01 -20.38
CA GLU A 53 -12.54 -4.82 -21.17
C GLU A 53 -12.28 -3.58 -20.30
N VAL A 54 -12.92 -3.45 -19.13
CA VAL A 54 -12.71 -2.31 -18.21
C VAL A 54 -11.29 -2.33 -17.63
N ALA A 55 -10.76 -3.51 -17.31
CA ALA A 55 -9.41 -3.67 -16.74
C ALA A 55 -8.29 -3.19 -17.69
N LYS A 56 -8.53 -3.17 -19.01
CA LYS A 56 -7.56 -2.67 -20.00
C LYS A 56 -7.51 -1.14 -20.09
N ALA A 57 -8.57 -0.44 -19.67
CA ALA A 57 -8.66 1.01 -19.78
C ALA A 57 -7.84 1.77 -18.72
N LEU A 58 -7.40 1.10 -17.65
CA LEU A 58 -6.63 1.70 -16.54
C LEU A 58 -5.10 1.57 -16.71
N ASN A 59 -4.63 0.84 -17.72
CA ASN A 59 -3.20 0.57 -17.94
C ASN A 59 -2.54 1.64 -18.82
N PHE A 60 -2.11 2.74 -18.20
CA PHE A 60 -1.21 3.71 -18.85
C PHE A 60 0.24 3.23 -18.77
N HIS A 61 0.84 2.86 -19.91
CA HIS A 61 2.29 2.77 -20.04
C HIS A 61 2.89 4.17 -20.15
N SER A 62 3.89 4.47 -19.32
CA SER A 62 4.72 5.67 -19.45
C SER A 62 5.72 5.51 -20.61
N GLU A 63 5.65 6.38 -21.62
CA GLU A 63 6.65 6.38 -22.69
C GLU A 63 8.02 6.88 -22.18
N PRO A 64 9.13 6.15 -22.41
CA PRO A 64 10.46 6.64 -22.05
C PRO A 64 10.90 7.82 -22.92
N LEU A 65 11.31 8.93 -22.28
CA LEU A 65 11.84 10.13 -22.94
C LEU A 65 13.10 9.84 -23.78
N ARG A 66 12.93 9.64 -25.09
CA ARG A 66 14.01 9.25 -25.99
C ARG A 66 14.78 10.44 -26.55
N GLY A 67 15.94 10.73 -25.96
CA GLY A 67 16.84 11.80 -26.41
C GLY A 67 17.22 11.72 -27.90
N LYS A 68 17.11 12.83 -28.63
CA LYS A 68 17.36 12.90 -30.08
C LYS A 68 18.85 13.03 -30.41
N GLY A 69 19.55 11.90 -30.48
CA GLY A 69 20.89 11.82 -31.08
C GLY A 69 20.87 12.22 -32.57
N SER A 70 21.72 13.18 -32.95
CA SER A 70 21.73 13.76 -34.30
C SER A 70 22.51 12.92 -35.32
N LYS A 71 21.94 12.69 -36.51
CA LYS A 71 22.67 12.22 -37.70
C LYS A 71 22.12 12.85 -38.99
N LYS A 72 23.02 13.29 -39.87
CA LYS A 72 22.71 14.00 -41.13
C LYS A 72 22.40 13.00 -42.26
N GLY A 73 21.46 13.37 -43.14
CA GLY A 73 21.23 12.72 -44.43
C GLY A 73 20.59 13.69 -45.44
N LYS A 74 21.12 13.75 -46.67
CA LYS A 74 20.50 14.40 -47.85
C LYS A 74 19.75 13.30 -48.64
N ASP A 75 18.68 13.51 -49.41
CA ASP A 75 18.62 14.43 -50.56
C ASP A 75 17.22 14.39 -51.28
N LYS A 76 16.98 15.37 -52.18
CA LYS A 76 16.13 15.30 -53.42
C LYS A 76 14.65 14.80 -53.43
N LYS A 77 13.72 15.73 -53.12
CA LYS A 77 12.84 16.44 -54.09
C LYS A 77 12.19 15.67 -55.28
N LYS A 78 10.84 15.57 -55.31
CA LYS A 78 10.02 15.55 -56.56
C LYS A 78 8.61 16.15 -56.36
N LYS A 79 7.92 16.54 -57.45
CA LYS A 79 6.62 17.26 -57.50
C LYS A 79 5.57 16.51 -58.36
N LYS A 80 4.30 16.92 -58.21
CA LYS A 80 3.03 16.62 -58.95
C LYS A 80 2.07 15.73 -58.13
N GLY A 81 0.76 16.00 -58.04
CA GLY A 81 -0.06 17.10 -58.64
C GLY A 81 -1.43 17.32 -57.93
N ARG A 82 -2.22 18.29 -58.42
CA ARG A 82 -3.61 18.66 -58.00
C ARG A 82 -4.59 18.29 -59.15
N PRO A 83 -5.93 18.13 -58.97
CA PRO A 83 -6.90 19.08 -58.38
C PRO A 83 -7.50 18.59 -57.03
N ALA A 84 -8.19 19.35 -56.16
CA ALA A 84 -9.28 20.36 -56.28
C ALA A 84 -10.66 19.72 -56.55
N ALA A 85 -11.76 20.05 -55.84
CA ALA A 85 -11.92 20.94 -54.67
C ALA A 85 -13.21 20.60 -53.87
N ASN A 86 -13.29 21.06 -52.61
CA ASN A 86 -14.47 21.77 -52.09
C ASN A 86 -14.12 22.54 -50.81
N LEU A 87 -14.90 23.58 -50.50
CA LEU A 87 -14.68 24.52 -49.38
C LEU A 87 -15.85 24.45 -48.39
N VAL A 88 -15.52 24.39 -47.09
CA VAL A 88 -16.19 25.18 -46.04
C VAL A 88 -15.09 25.65 -45.10
N ALA A 89 -15.17 26.89 -44.62
CA ALA A 89 -14.14 27.50 -43.77
C ALA A 89 -14.63 27.67 -42.33
N LEU A 90 -13.68 27.60 -41.39
CA LEU A 90 -13.74 28.33 -40.12
C LEU A 90 -12.36 28.97 -39.92
N GLU A 91 -12.34 30.30 -39.87
CA GLU A 91 -11.11 31.07 -39.71
C GLU A 91 -10.85 31.36 -38.22
N PHE A 92 -9.63 31.15 -37.77
CA PHE A 92 -9.12 31.80 -36.56
C PHE A 92 -8.60 33.17 -36.93
N ASN A 93 -9.02 34.22 -36.21
CA ASN A 93 -8.23 35.45 -36.06
C ASN A 93 -8.67 36.23 -34.81
N SER A 94 -7.69 36.58 -33.98
CA SER A 94 -7.81 37.60 -32.94
C SER A 94 -7.24 38.93 -33.46
N PRO A 95 -7.80 40.09 -33.09
CA PRO A 95 -7.08 41.37 -33.08
C PRO A 95 -6.33 41.59 -31.75
N ASN A 96 -5.54 42.68 -31.67
CA ASN A 96 -4.44 42.86 -30.71
C ASN A 96 -4.29 44.35 -30.28
N ALA A 97 -3.49 44.61 -29.23
CA ALA A 97 -3.08 45.93 -28.69
C ALA A 97 -4.20 46.76 -28.01
N GLU A 98 -3.98 47.68 -27.05
CA GLU A 98 -2.79 48.29 -26.39
C GLU A 98 -3.25 48.84 -24.99
N ARG A 99 -2.57 49.60 -24.09
CA ARG A 99 -1.28 50.32 -23.97
C ARG A 99 -0.89 50.51 -22.47
N ALA A 100 0.34 50.96 -22.18
CA ALA A 100 0.82 51.43 -20.86
C ALA A 100 0.67 52.98 -20.70
N PRO A 101 1.09 53.69 -19.61
CA PRO A 101 2.41 53.69 -18.90
C PRO A 101 2.25 53.54 -17.35
N GLU A 102 3.19 53.75 -16.41
CA GLU A 102 4.43 54.57 -16.28
C GLU A 102 5.62 53.83 -15.60
N ALA A 103 6.73 54.53 -15.33
CA ALA A 103 8.03 53.98 -14.95
C ALA A 103 8.81 54.85 -13.94
N CYS A 104 9.88 54.31 -13.35
CA CYS A 104 11.04 55.09 -12.87
C CYS A 104 12.35 54.27 -12.81
N PHE A 105 13.48 54.97 -12.88
CA PHE A 105 14.84 54.48 -12.62
C PHE A 105 15.15 54.63 -11.10
N SER A 106 16.26 54.22 -10.47
CA SER A 106 17.57 53.64 -10.85
C SER A 106 18.06 52.66 -9.73
N GLU A 107 19.30 52.16 -9.54
CA GLU A 107 20.61 52.12 -10.25
C GLU A 107 21.46 50.94 -9.67
N GLU A 108 22.67 50.67 -10.19
CA GLU A 108 23.74 49.87 -9.53
C GLU A 108 25.02 50.74 -9.40
N PRO A 109 25.89 50.52 -8.39
CA PRO A 109 27.03 49.58 -8.49
C PRO A 109 27.16 48.64 -7.26
N ALA A 110 27.78 47.45 -7.25
CA ALA A 110 28.86 46.77 -8.02
C ALA A 110 30.24 46.73 -7.31
N VAL A 111 30.91 45.55 -7.39
CA VAL A 111 32.26 45.18 -6.84
C VAL A 111 32.32 45.19 -5.29
N GLU A 112 33.13 44.40 -4.55
CA GLU A 112 34.36 43.64 -4.88
C GLU A 112 34.56 42.33 -4.08
N GLU A 113 35.61 41.57 -4.44
CA GLU A 113 35.97 40.20 -4.04
C GLU A 113 37.00 40.16 -2.90
N ALA A 114 36.90 39.21 -1.96
CA ALA A 114 38.00 38.85 -1.04
C ALA A 114 37.83 37.44 -0.42
N ALA A 115 38.95 36.74 -0.22
CA ALA A 115 39.05 35.45 0.48
C ALA A 115 40.33 35.45 1.39
N PRO A 116 40.86 34.32 1.94
CA PRO A 116 40.71 34.06 3.37
C PRO A 116 42.01 33.90 4.18
N GLU A 117 41.99 34.36 5.43
CA GLU A 117 42.98 34.16 6.50
C GLU A 117 42.26 34.15 7.87
N ALA A 118 42.74 33.59 8.99
CA ALA A 118 43.76 32.56 9.26
C ALA A 118 43.54 32.02 10.70
N TYR A 119 44.26 30.96 11.11
CA TYR A 119 44.19 30.43 12.49
C TYR A 119 44.85 31.36 13.52
N PRO A 120 44.46 31.24 14.80
CA PRO A 120 45.49 30.91 15.79
C PRO A 120 45.11 29.76 16.74
N THR A 121 46.12 29.00 17.16
CA THR A 121 46.10 28.04 18.28
C THR A 121 46.48 28.73 19.59
N GLU A 122 45.78 28.43 20.68
CA GLU A 122 46.36 28.40 22.04
C GLU A 122 45.75 27.23 22.83
N GLU A 123 46.55 26.59 23.70
CA GLU A 123 46.06 25.71 24.76
C GLU A 123 45.61 26.53 25.98
N PRO A 124 44.95 25.91 26.97
CA PRO A 124 45.73 25.73 28.21
C PRO A 124 45.54 24.36 28.87
N ALA A 125 46.63 23.84 29.42
CA ALA A 125 46.61 22.74 30.39
C ALA A 125 46.34 23.29 31.81
N MET A 126 45.54 22.58 32.60
CA MET A 126 45.46 22.78 34.06
C MET A 126 45.02 21.50 34.77
N GLU A 127 45.76 21.14 35.83
CA GLU A 127 45.49 20.01 36.72
C GLU A 127 44.31 20.30 37.66
N ALA A 128 43.58 19.26 38.10
CA ALA A 128 43.06 19.18 39.48
C ALA A 128 42.51 17.78 39.86
N ALA A 129 42.97 17.30 41.02
CA ALA A 129 42.25 16.52 42.04
C ALA A 129 41.29 15.37 41.62
N VAL A 130 41.74 14.14 41.91
CA VAL A 130 40.86 13.02 42.32
C VAL A 130 40.44 13.24 43.78
N PRO A 131 39.18 13.00 44.18
CA PRO A 131 38.80 12.80 45.58
C PRO A 131 39.00 11.32 45.98
N GLU A 132 39.68 11.07 47.09
CA GLU A 132 39.66 9.76 47.75
C GLU A 132 38.35 9.60 48.55
N GLU A 133 37.78 8.39 48.55
CA GLU A 133 37.06 7.87 49.72
C GLU A 133 37.65 6.50 50.09
N HIS A 134 37.65 6.19 51.39
CA HIS A 134 38.57 5.22 51.98
C HIS A 134 37.83 4.04 52.63
N PHE A 135 38.18 2.83 52.22
CA PHE A 135 38.07 1.54 52.93
C PHE A 135 36.82 1.22 53.78
N VAL A 136 36.17 0.10 53.41
CA VAL A 136 35.96 -1.00 54.35
C VAL A 136 36.51 -2.28 53.70
N GLU A 137 37.20 -3.11 54.50
CA GLU A 137 37.86 -4.35 54.10
C GLU A 137 37.11 -5.55 54.69
N GLU A 138 36.74 -6.55 53.88
CA GLU A 138 36.20 -7.82 54.38
C GLU A 138 36.56 -8.98 53.45
N HIS A 139 37.08 -10.07 54.04
CA HIS A 139 37.57 -11.27 53.37
C HIS A 139 37.62 -12.44 54.38
N PRO A 140 37.59 -13.71 53.93
CA PRO A 140 36.39 -14.49 53.61
C PRO A 140 36.18 -15.64 54.63
N PRO A 141 35.21 -16.55 54.37
CA PRO A 141 35.29 -17.92 54.89
C PRO A 141 35.30 -19.01 53.78
N GLU A 142 36.38 -19.78 53.80
CA GLU A 142 36.55 -21.24 53.56
C GLU A 142 35.61 -22.02 52.60
N GLU A 143 36.24 -22.77 51.68
CA GLU A 143 35.66 -23.97 51.05
C GLU A 143 35.49 -25.11 52.08
N PRO A 144 34.72 -26.15 51.72
CA PRO A 144 35.39 -27.47 51.70
C PRO A 144 35.21 -28.22 50.38
N ALA A 145 36.32 -28.69 49.82
CA ALA A 145 36.35 -29.67 48.74
C ALA A 145 36.28 -31.12 49.28
N VAL A 146 35.92 -32.09 48.42
CA VAL A 146 36.56 -33.43 48.25
C VAL A 146 35.72 -34.32 47.32
N GLU A 147 36.34 -34.79 46.23
CA GLU A 147 36.01 -35.97 45.38
C GLU A 147 34.58 -36.12 44.77
N GLY A 148 34.36 -36.79 43.63
CA GLY A 148 35.25 -37.50 42.70
C GLY A 148 34.55 -37.74 41.33
N PRO A 149 35.25 -38.21 40.29
CA PRO A 149 34.82 -38.01 38.89
C PRO A 149 33.84 -39.05 38.33
N ALA A 150 32.92 -38.62 37.47
CA ALA A 150 32.07 -39.49 36.64
C ALA A 150 31.86 -38.93 35.22
N ALA A 151 32.17 -39.77 34.23
CA ALA A 151 31.76 -39.77 32.82
C ALA A 151 31.52 -38.42 32.08
N TYR A 152 32.29 -38.25 30.99
CA TYR A 152 32.02 -37.29 29.92
C TYR A 152 30.63 -37.53 29.31
N GLY A 153 29.64 -36.77 29.76
CA GLY A 153 28.32 -36.70 29.13
C GLY A 153 28.42 -35.96 27.80
N ASP A 154 28.21 -36.67 26.71
CA ASP A 154 28.14 -36.09 25.37
C ASP A 154 27.06 -34.99 25.35
N PHE A 155 27.47 -33.73 25.18
CA PHE A 155 26.55 -32.61 25.03
C PHE A 155 25.92 -32.71 23.64
N ALA A 156 24.91 -33.58 23.54
CA ALA A 156 24.19 -33.92 22.33
C ALA A 156 23.88 -32.64 21.56
N ALA A 157 24.52 -32.51 20.39
CA ALA A 157 24.37 -31.33 19.55
C ALA A 157 22.88 -31.11 19.29
N SER A 158 22.36 -29.98 19.77
CA SER A 158 21.02 -29.54 19.39
C SER A 158 20.97 -29.56 17.86
N PRO A 159 19.90 -30.11 17.26
CA PRO A 159 19.86 -30.37 15.82
C PRO A 159 20.16 -29.06 15.10
N VAL A 160 21.31 -29.02 14.41
CA VAL A 160 21.88 -27.78 13.90
C VAL A 160 20.85 -27.15 12.99
N GLN A 161 20.22 -26.07 13.46
CA GLN A 161 19.28 -25.29 12.67
C GLN A 161 20.00 -24.94 11.37
N ASN A 162 19.33 -25.15 10.22
CA ASN A 162 19.90 -24.92 8.88
C ASN A 162 20.14 -23.41 8.68
N CYS A 163 21.20 -22.91 9.31
CA CYS A 163 21.63 -21.52 9.30
C CYS A 163 22.46 -21.29 8.04
N LEU A 164 21.92 -20.53 7.09
CA LEU A 164 22.61 -20.22 5.85
C LEU A 164 23.63 -19.10 6.09
N ARG A 165 24.90 -19.37 5.76
CA ARG A 165 26.03 -18.44 5.92
C ARG A 165 26.29 -17.73 4.58
N ILE A 166 26.16 -16.41 4.55
CA ILE A 166 26.32 -15.59 3.34
C ILE A 166 27.50 -14.64 3.54
N GLN A 167 28.56 -14.76 2.72
CA GLN A 167 29.73 -13.89 2.78
C GLN A 167 29.53 -12.63 1.93
N VAL A 168 29.70 -11.47 2.55
CA VAL A 168 29.42 -10.13 1.99
C VAL A 168 30.41 -9.10 2.50
N SER A 169 30.56 -7.98 1.79
CA SER A 169 31.46 -6.89 2.18
C SER A 169 30.84 -5.94 3.19
N ALA A 170 31.58 -5.63 4.26
CA ALA A 170 31.19 -4.63 5.25
C ALA A 170 30.93 -3.26 4.60
N LYS A 171 31.80 -2.87 3.66
CA LYS A 171 31.78 -1.54 3.03
C LYS A 171 30.51 -1.31 2.20
N HIS A 172 30.10 -2.32 1.43
CA HIS A 172 28.87 -2.26 0.62
C HIS A 172 27.62 -2.18 1.51
N LEU A 173 27.55 -2.99 2.56
CA LEU A 173 26.44 -2.94 3.53
C LEU A 173 26.35 -1.58 4.25
N ILE A 174 27.48 -1.06 4.77
CA ILE A 174 27.56 0.22 5.49
C ILE A 174 27.17 1.41 4.60
N LEU A 175 27.50 1.34 3.30
CA LEU A 175 27.17 2.40 2.33
C LEU A 175 25.68 2.39 1.95
N ALA A 176 25.09 1.21 1.76
CA ALA A 176 23.73 1.07 1.26
C ALA A 176 22.64 1.09 2.34
N SER A 177 22.98 0.88 3.62
CA SER A 177 22.01 0.71 4.70
C SER A 177 22.45 1.39 6.00
N PRO A 178 21.64 2.30 6.58
CA PRO A 178 21.91 2.85 7.90
C PRO A 178 21.72 1.78 8.99
N VAL A 179 20.92 0.73 8.78
CA VAL A 179 20.81 -0.41 9.71
C VAL A 179 22.10 -1.20 9.78
N PHE A 180 22.66 -1.64 8.65
CA PHE A 180 23.95 -2.31 8.65
C PHE A 180 25.09 -1.40 9.13
N LYS A 181 25.03 -0.09 8.87
CA LYS A 181 25.95 0.89 9.46
C LYS A 181 25.85 0.95 11.00
N LYS A 182 24.64 0.96 11.58
CA LYS A 182 24.43 0.90 13.04
C LYS A 182 25.03 -0.39 13.64
N ILE A 183 24.85 -1.53 12.97
CA ILE A 183 25.37 -2.85 13.38
C ILE A 183 26.91 -2.92 13.30
N LEU A 184 27.49 -2.55 12.15
CA LEU A 184 28.91 -2.78 11.84
C LEU A 184 29.83 -1.66 12.34
N SER A 185 29.30 -0.46 12.63
CA SER A 185 30.08 0.72 13.07
C SER A 185 29.63 1.32 14.40
N GLY A 186 28.68 0.71 15.11
CA GLY A 186 28.28 1.13 16.46
C GLY A 186 29.29 0.72 17.55
N GLY A 187 28.90 0.83 18.83
CA GLY A 187 29.69 0.37 19.98
C GLY A 187 29.40 -1.08 20.42
N TRP A 188 28.80 -1.88 19.55
CA TRP A 188 28.26 -3.21 19.88
C TRP A 188 29.32 -4.32 19.76
N LYS A 189 28.96 -5.54 20.19
CA LYS A 189 29.87 -6.71 20.19
C LYS A 189 30.39 -7.05 18.79
N GLU A 190 29.56 -6.79 17.79
CA GLU A 190 29.77 -7.05 16.37
C GLU A 190 30.90 -6.18 15.83
N SER A 191 30.85 -4.86 16.04
CA SER A 191 31.90 -3.93 15.60
C SER A 191 33.20 -4.12 16.37
N ILE A 192 33.14 -4.38 17.69
CA ILE A 192 34.32 -4.73 18.50
C ILE A 192 35.00 -5.99 17.93
N THR A 193 34.21 -7.00 17.55
CA THR A 193 34.73 -8.23 16.91
C THR A 193 35.33 -7.94 15.54
N PHE A 194 34.68 -7.10 14.73
CA PHE A 194 35.18 -6.66 13.42
C PHE A 194 36.55 -5.98 13.52
N PHE A 195 36.70 -4.99 14.42
CA PHE A 195 37.98 -4.30 14.64
C PHE A 195 39.08 -5.21 15.19
N GLN A 196 38.74 -6.23 15.99
CA GLN A 196 39.71 -7.16 16.58
C GLN A 196 40.13 -8.31 15.66
N LYS A 197 39.27 -8.73 14.71
CA LYS A 197 39.47 -9.98 13.93
C LYS A 197 39.43 -9.78 12.41
N GLY A 198 39.20 -8.56 11.93
CA GLY A 198 39.01 -8.25 10.51
C GLY A 198 37.78 -8.93 9.88
N SER A 199 36.90 -9.51 10.69
CA SER A 199 35.71 -10.25 10.25
C SER A 199 34.66 -10.32 11.35
N VAL A 200 33.38 -10.42 10.97
CA VAL A 200 32.24 -10.41 11.91
C VAL A 200 31.10 -11.29 11.41
N GLU A 201 30.37 -11.91 12.34
CA GLU A 201 29.14 -12.65 12.07
C GLU A 201 27.93 -11.80 12.48
N VAL A 202 26.94 -11.67 11.60
CA VAL A 202 25.70 -10.89 11.84
C VAL A 202 24.50 -11.83 11.68
N THR A 203 23.63 -11.92 12.69
CA THR A 203 22.42 -12.75 12.61
C THR A 203 21.29 -12.05 11.86
N ALA A 204 20.64 -12.79 10.96
CA ALA A 204 19.35 -12.46 10.37
C ALA A 204 18.41 -13.65 10.57
N GLU A 205 17.09 -13.44 10.65
CA GLU A 205 16.13 -14.51 10.92
C GLU A 205 14.90 -14.41 10.01
N SER A 206 14.30 -15.55 9.69
CA SER A 206 13.00 -15.71 9.01
C SER A 206 12.89 -15.23 7.55
N TRP A 207 13.86 -14.49 7.01
CA TRP A 207 13.85 -14.03 5.62
C TRP A 207 13.80 -15.16 4.58
N ASP A 208 13.21 -14.86 3.43
CA ASP A 208 13.34 -15.66 2.22
C ASP A 208 14.77 -15.52 1.66
N ILE A 209 15.45 -16.65 1.42
CA ILE A 209 16.86 -16.65 1.02
C ILE A 209 17.08 -16.00 -0.35
N GLU A 210 16.20 -16.25 -1.33
CA GLU A 210 16.37 -15.71 -2.68
C GLU A 210 16.09 -14.21 -2.68
N ALA A 211 15.07 -13.75 -1.94
CA ALA A 211 14.81 -12.32 -1.74
C ALA A 211 16.01 -11.60 -1.10
N LEU A 212 16.62 -12.20 -0.06
CA LEU A 212 17.81 -11.65 0.59
C LEU A 212 19.03 -11.65 -0.34
N LEU A 213 19.28 -12.74 -1.08
CA LEU A 213 20.38 -12.82 -2.05
C LEU A 213 20.23 -11.81 -3.20
N ILE A 214 19.00 -11.54 -3.66
CA ILE A 214 18.72 -10.53 -4.69
C ILE A 214 19.05 -9.13 -4.17
N LEU A 215 18.62 -8.77 -2.95
CA LEU A 215 18.95 -7.48 -2.34
C LEU A 215 20.47 -7.33 -2.12
N LEU A 216 21.13 -8.36 -1.57
CA LEU A 216 22.58 -8.33 -1.36
C LEU A 216 23.35 -8.18 -2.67
N ARG A 217 22.90 -8.81 -3.77
CA ARG A 217 23.49 -8.64 -5.12
C ARG A 217 23.30 -7.23 -5.65
N ALA A 218 22.14 -6.60 -5.44
CA ALA A 218 21.93 -5.20 -5.81
C ALA A 218 22.88 -4.26 -5.02
N ILE A 219 23.00 -4.45 -3.70
CA ILE A 219 23.90 -3.70 -2.82
C ILE A 219 25.38 -3.82 -3.23
N HIS A 220 25.81 -4.98 -3.74
CA HIS A 220 27.18 -5.21 -4.26
C HIS A 220 27.32 -4.88 -5.76
N GLY A 221 26.34 -4.20 -6.38
CA GLY A 221 26.39 -3.80 -7.79
C GLY A 221 26.34 -4.95 -8.80
N GLN A 222 26.04 -6.18 -8.36
CA GLN A 222 26.03 -7.40 -9.17
C GLN A 222 24.75 -7.55 -9.99
N TYR A 223 24.28 -6.48 -10.63
CA TYR A 223 23.00 -6.41 -11.35
C TYR A 223 22.86 -7.45 -12.49
N TYR A 224 23.97 -7.99 -12.99
CA TYR A 224 23.95 -9.09 -13.97
C TYR A 224 23.53 -10.45 -13.38
N GLN A 225 23.57 -10.60 -12.04
CA GLN A 225 23.07 -11.75 -11.28
C GLN A 225 21.67 -11.50 -10.66
N VAL A 226 21.04 -10.36 -10.95
CA VAL A 226 19.71 -9.98 -10.46
C VAL A 226 18.65 -10.36 -11.50
N PRO A 227 17.57 -11.07 -11.14
CA PRO A 227 16.49 -11.40 -12.08
C PRO A 227 15.83 -10.15 -12.67
N ARG A 228 15.55 -10.17 -13.98
CA ARG A 228 14.83 -9.08 -14.68
C ARG A 228 13.31 -9.20 -14.61
N LYS A 229 12.82 -10.38 -14.23
CA LYS A 229 11.43 -10.69 -13.89
C LYS A 229 11.41 -11.24 -12.47
N LEU A 230 10.35 -10.94 -11.74
CA LEU A 230 10.01 -11.50 -10.43
C LEU A 230 8.53 -11.85 -10.44
N THR A 231 8.10 -12.70 -9.51
CA THR A 231 6.68 -12.81 -9.14
C THR A 231 6.30 -11.70 -8.17
N LEU A 232 5.01 -11.42 -8.06
CA LEU A 232 4.42 -10.48 -7.11
C LEU A 232 4.90 -10.76 -5.68
N GLU A 233 4.89 -12.02 -5.25
CA GLU A 233 5.35 -12.41 -3.92
C GLU A 233 6.86 -12.17 -3.73
N MET A 234 7.69 -12.47 -4.72
CA MET A 234 9.14 -12.26 -4.59
C MET A 234 9.48 -10.77 -4.52
N LEU A 235 8.80 -9.93 -5.30
CA LEU A 235 8.96 -8.48 -5.20
C LEU A 235 8.48 -7.95 -3.83
N ALA A 236 7.35 -8.45 -3.31
CA ALA A 236 6.86 -8.10 -1.98
C ALA A 236 7.84 -8.50 -0.87
N LYS A 237 8.44 -9.69 -0.94
CA LYS A 237 9.49 -10.18 -0.02
C LYS A 237 10.74 -9.29 -0.05
N ILE A 238 11.23 -8.97 -1.25
CA ILE A 238 12.36 -8.06 -1.43
C ILE A 238 12.05 -6.69 -0.81
N ALA A 239 10.86 -6.15 -1.03
CA ALA A 239 10.42 -4.90 -0.41
C ALA A 239 10.45 -4.97 1.13
N VAL A 240 9.92 -6.02 1.76
CA VAL A 240 9.94 -6.15 3.24
C VAL A 240 11.37 -6.18 3.79
N ILE A 241 12.27 -6.93 3.16
CA ILE A 241 13.67 -6.99 3.60
C ILE A 241 14.38 -5.64 3.41
N THR A 242 14.06 -4.91 2.33
CA THR A 242 14.65 -3.61 2.00
C THR A 242 14.15 -2.49 2.91
N ASP A 243 12.87 -2.55 3.29
CA ASP A 243 12.24 -1.67 4.29
C ASP A 243 12.91 -1.86 5.66
N TYR A 244 13.01 -3.12 6.12
CA TYR A 244 13.67 -3.48 7.38
C TYR A 244 15.12 -3.02 7.48
N TYR A 245 15.88 -3.06 6.38
CA TYR A 245 17.27 -2.59 6.34
C TYR A 245 17.42 -1.11 5.93
N GLU A 246 16.34 -0.34 5.81
CA GLU A 246 16.33 1.10 5.45
C GLU A 246 17.16 1.39 4.16
N CYS A 247 17.07 0.55 3.11
CA CYS A 247 18.00 0.58 1.95
C CYS A 247 17.34 0.65 0.56
N LYS A 248 16.19 1.32 0.45
CA LYS A 248 15.36 1.43 -0.76
C LYS A 248 16.11 1.96 -2.00
N GLU A 249 17.08 2.84 -1.79
CA GLU A 249 17.92 3.45 -2.82
C GLU A 249 18.69 2.40 -3.63
N ALA A 250 19.09 1.29 -3.02
CA ALA A 250 19.77 0.18 -3.71
C ALA A 250 18.89 -0.51 -4.78
N LEU A 251 17.57 -0.31 -4.72
CA LEU A 251 16.59 -0.84 -5.67
C LEU A 251 16.07 0.20 -6.67
N TYR A 252 16.56 1.44 -6.65
CA TYR A 252 16.03 2.53 -7.49
C TYR A 252 15.96 2.15 -8.98
N PHE A 253 17.06 1.66 -9.55
CA PHE A 253 17.12 1.23 -10.96
C PHE A 253 16.41 -0.11 -11.26
N LEU A 254 16.02 -0.86 -10.23
CA LEU A 254 15.35 -2.16 -10.33
C LEU A 254 13.83 -2.04 -10.21
N THR A 255 13.32 -1.00 -9.53
CA THR A 255 11.89 -0.72 -9.34
C THR A 255 11.13 -0.71 -10.67
N ASP A 256 11.48 0.20 -11.59
CA ASP A 256 10.83 0.29 -12.90
C ASP A 256 10.98 -1.00 -13.72
N LEU A 257 12.13 -1.68 -13.62
CA LEU A 257 12.38 -2.92 -14.33
C LEU A 257 11.40 -4.01 -13.89
N TRP A 258 11.23 -4.20 -12.57
CA TRP A 258 10.36 -5.24 -12.03
C TRP A 258 8.88 -4.90 -12.19
N ILE A 259 8.46 -3.68 -11.85
CA ILE A 259 7.05 -3.27 -11.96
C ILE A 259 6.54 -3.38 -13.40
N ASN A 260 7.33 -3.00 -14.41
CA ASN A 260 6.94 -3.15 -15.82
C ASN A 260 7.07 -4.59 -16.38
N ASN A 261 7.55 -5.56 -15.58
CA ASN A 261 7.74 -6.95 -16.00
C ASN A 261 7.02 -7.99 -15.11
N LEU A 262 6.20 -7.55 -14.15
CA LEU A 262 5.22 -8.41 -13.48
C LEU A 262 4.21 -8.95 -14.50
N GLU A 263 3.88 -10.24 -14.39
CA GLU A 263 2.87 -10.89 -15.24
C GLU A 263 1.52 -10.94 -14.53
N GLU A 264 1.54 -10.90 -13.19
CA GLU A 264 0.40 -10.70 -12.33
C GLU A 264 -0.21 -9.29 -12.52
N HIS A 265 -1.52 -9.18 -12.31
CA HIS A 265 -2.25 -7.90 -12.33
C HIS A 265 -2.92 -7.66 -10.98
N ILE A 266 -3.36 -6.43 -10.72
CA ILE A 266 -4.13 -6.10 -9.51
C ILE A 266 -5.44 -6.92 -9.52
N PRO A 267 -5.73 -7.74 -8.49
CA PRO A 267 -6.95 -8.53 -8.43
C PRO A 267 -8.21 -7.66 -8.41
N THR A 268 -9.27 -8.09 -9.09
CA THR A 268 -10.58 -7.39 -9.11
C THR A 268 -11.44 -7.66 -7.86
N ARG A 269 -10.93 -8.44 -6.90
CA ARG A 269 -11.57 -8.81 -5.63
C ARG A 269 -10.54 -8.88 -4.51
N VAL A 270 -11.00 -8.86 -3.26
CA VAL A 270 -10.13 -9.06 -2.09
C VAL A 270 -9.47 -10.44 -2.15
N SER A 271 -8.14 -10.44 -2.03
CA SER A 271 -7.30 -11.63 -1.94
C SER A 271 -5.99 -11.28 -1.24
N ARG A 272 -5.19 -12.28 -0.88
CA ARG A 272 -3.81 -12.08 -0.41
C ARG A 272 -3.01 -11.21 -1.38
N ASP A 273 -3.15 -11.47 -2.68
CA ASP A 273 -2.40 -10.79 -3.74
C ASP A 273 -2.81 -9.32 -3.88
N LEU A 274 -4.04 -8.95 -3.50
CA LEU A 274 -4.45 -7.55 -3.41
C LEU A 274 -3.69 -6.81 -2.29
N ILE A 275 -3.44 -7.49 -1.16
CA ILE A 275 -2.66 -6.92 -0.04
C ILE A 275 -1.16 -6.89 -0.38
N LEU A 276 -0.65 -7.87 -1.15
CA LEU A 276 0.70 -7.80 -1.73
C LEU A 276 0.85 -6.60 -2.70
N TRP A 277 -0.15 -6.36 -3.55
CA TRP A 277 -0.19 -5.18 -4.44
C TRP A 277 -0.28 -3.86 -3.66
N LEU A 278 -1.09 -3.81 -2.59
CA LEU A 278 -1.16 -2.65 -1.69
C LEU A 278 0.19 -2.36 -1.03
N TRP A 279 0.88 -3.38 -0.51
CA TRP A 279 2.21 -3.27 0.06
C TRP A 279 3.25 -2.80 -0.99
N ILE A 280 3.26 -3.40 -2.18
CA ILE A 280 4.17 -3.00 -3.27
C ILE A 280 3.91 -1.56 -3.70
N ALA A 281 2.65 -1.15 -3.84
CA ALA A 281 2.30 0.21 -4.23
C ALA A 281 2.60 1.25 -3.14
N TRP A 282 2.46 0.87 -1.87
CA TRP A 282 2.91 1.65 -0.72
C TRP A 282 4.44 1.81 -0.71
N PHE A 283 5.19 0.71 -0.69
CA PHE A 283 6.65 0.73 -0.59
C PHE A 283 7.33 1.39 -1.80
N PHE A 284 6.96 1.02 -3.03
CA PHE A 284 7.55 1.58 -4.25
C PHE A 284 6.94 2.92 -4.69
N GLN A 285 5.95 3.43 -3.95
CA GLN A 285 5.31 4.74 -4.18
C GLN A 285 4.61 4.84 -5.54
N LEU A 286 3.57 4.03 -5.73
CA LEU A 286 2.82 3.87 -6.98
C LEU A 286 1.36 4.32 -6.79
N PRO A 287 1.01 5.62 -6.98
CA PRO A 287 -0.27 6.17 -6.55
C PRO A 287 -1.50 5.50 -7.18
N SER A 288 -1.47 5.22 -8.48
CA SER A 288 -2.60 4.61 -9.20
C SER A 288 -2.89 3.19 -8.70
N GLN A 289 -1.84 2.41 -8.46
CA GLN A 289 -1.90 1.04 -7.97
C GLN A 289 -2.36 0.99 -6.50
N PHE A 290 -1.89 1.94 -5.68
CA PHE A 290 -2.31 2.11 -4.29
C PHE A 290 -3.79 2.48 -4.21
N LYS A 291 -4.23 3.47 -5.00
CA LYS A 291 -5.62 3.92 -5.07
C LYS A 291 -6.56 2.81 -5.54
N LEU A 292 -6.19 2.06 -6.58
CA LEU A 292 -7.01 0.93 -7.05
C LEU A 292 -7.08 -0.20 -6.00
N SER A 293 -5.94 -0.55 -5.39
CA SER A 293 -5.89 -1.62 -4.39
C SER A 293 -6.69 -1.28 -3.13
N THR A 294 -6.57 -0.04 -2.64
CA THR A 294 -7.37 0.45 -1.50
C THR A 294 -8.86 0.53 -1.82
N SER A 295 -9.24 1.04 -3.00
CA SER A 295 -10.64 1.08 -3.46
C SER A 295 -11.29 -0.31 -3.43
N ILE A 296 -10.64 -1.32 -4.02
CA ILE A 296 -11.16 -2.69 -4.08
C ILE A 296 -11.27 -3.29 -2.67
N ALA A 297 -10.24 -3.12 -1.84
CA ALA A 297 -10.23 -3.62 -0.47
C ALA A 297 -11.34 -2.99 0.39
N MET A 298 -11.49 -1.66 0.38
CA MET A 298 -12.55 -0.97 1.13
C MET A 298 -13.96 -1.36 0.65
N SER A 299 -14.14 -1.50 -0.66
CA SER A 299 -15.45 -1.82 -1.26
C SER A 299 -15.90 -3.26 -1.01
N GLN A 300 -14.96 -4.21 -1.03
CA GLN A 300 -15.28 -5.66 -1.09
C GLN A 300 -14.87 -6.47 0.14
N SER A 301 -14.31 -5.85 1.20
CA SER A 301 -14.02 -6.58 2.44
C SER A 301 -15.28 -6.76 3.28
N ASP A 302 -15.51 -7.98 3.74
CA ASP A 302 -16.62 -8.34 4.64
C ASP A 302 -16.30 -7.97 6.09
N GLY A 303 -15.07 -8.20 6.54
CA GLY A 303 -14.57 -7.85 7.87
C GLY A 303 -13.54 -6.71 7.90
N TRP A 304 -12.72 -6.72 8.94
CA TRP A 304 -11.57 -5.84 9.12
C TRP A 304 -10.49 -6.13 8.08
N ILE A 305 -9.93 -5.08 7.49
CA ILE A 305 -8.83 -5.16 6.52
C ILE A 305 -7.52 -5.27 7.29
N ASP A 306 -6.83 -6.39 7.13
CA ASP A 306 -5.55 -6.70 7.79
C ASP A 306 -4.35 -6.55 6.82
N SER A 307 -3.17 -6.26 7.35
CA SER A 307 -1.93 -6.13 6.56
C SER A 307 -1.26 -7.46 6.20
N LEU A 308 -1.76 -8.59 6.73
CA LEU A 308 -1.13 -9.92 6.65
C LEU A 308 0.29 -9.95 7.22
N GLY A 309 0.60 -9.05 8.16
CA GLY A 309 1.93 -8.86 8.73
C GLY A 309 2.94 -8.12 7.83
N LEU A 310 2.48 -7.46 6.77
CA LEU A 310 3.33 -6.60 5.93
C LEU A 310 3.52 -5.20 6.57
N PRO A 311 4.64 -4.49 6.30
CA PRO A 311 4.92 -3.15 6.87
C PRO A 311 4.06 -2.00 6.30
N ILE A 312 2.81 -2.27 5.92
CA ILE A 312 1.83 -1.25 5.54
C ILE A 312 1.52 -0.41 6.79
N SER A 313 1.61 0.92 6.70
CA SER A 313 1.40 1.79 7.85
C SER A 313 0.02 1.61 8.49
N ASP A 314 -0.03 1.52 9.82
CA ASP A 314 -1.27 1.46 10.61
C ASP A 314 -2.25 2.60 10.26
N LYS A 315 -1.74 3.76 9.83
CA LYS A 315 -2.56 4.89 9.37
C LYS A 315 -3.33 4.57 8.09
N VAL A 316 -2.70 3.86 7.15
CA VAL A 316 -3.34 3.42 5.90
C VAL A 316 -4.39 2.37 6.23
N ILE A 317 -4.04 1.35 7.02
CA ILE A 317 -4.97 0.28 7.42
C ILE A 317 -6.15 0.84 8.23
N GLY A 318 -5.89 1.77 9.15
CA GLY A 318 -6.91 2.49 9.92
C GLY A 318 -7.87 3.24 9.02
N SER A 319 -7.37 4.17 8.19
CA SER A 319 -8.22 4.95 7.28
C SER A 319 -8.98 4.09 6.26
N MET A 320 -8.46 2.93 5.84
CA MET A 320 -9.21 1.99 4.99
C MET A 320 -10.42 1.40 5.72
N ASN A 321 -10.24 0.98 6.98
CA ASN A 321 -11.33 0.45 7.80
C ASN A 321 -12.34 1.55 8.17
N GLU A 322 -11.87 2.74 8.56
CA GLU A 322 -12.71 3.92 8.84
C GLU A 322 -13.58 4.30 7.62
N CYS A 323 -12.99 4.39 6.42
CA CYS A 323 -13.73 4.71 5.20
C CYS A 323 -14.77 3.63 4.85
N ARG A 324 -14.43 2.34 4.99
CA ARG A 324 -15.36 1.23 4.78
C ARG A 324 -16.54 1.29 5.76
N GLU A 325 -16.26 1.40 7.06
CA GLU A 325 -17.30 1.40 8.10
C GLU A 325 -18.19 2.64 8.03
N LYS A 326 -17.61 3.83 7.77
CA LYS A 326 -18.38 5.05 7.56
C LYS A 326 -19.33 4.92 6.36
N ALA A 327 -18.84 4.44 5.21
CA ALA A 327 -19.68 4.31 4.02
C ALA A 327 -20.82 3.30 4.19
N ILE A 328 -20.60 2.24 4.98
CA ILE A 328 -21.66 1.32 5.40
C ILE A 328 -22.69 2.01 6.30
N SER A 329 -22.25 2.83 7.28
CA SER A 329 -23.17 3.59 8.14
C SER A 329 -23.96 4.63 7.34
N ASP A 330 -23.31 5.38 6.46
CA ASP A 330 -23.94 6.40 5.61
C ASP A 330 -25.05 5.78 4.73
N LEU A 331 -24.86 4.54 4.24
CA LEU A 331 -25.86 3.80 3.47
C LEU A 331 -27.02 3.28 4.34
N ILE A 332 -26.77 2.87 5.59
CA ILE A 332 -27.82 2.52 6.56
C ILE A 332 -28.68 3.76 6.86
N ASP A 333 -28.04 4.89 7.14
CA ASP A 333 -28.73 6.16 7.42
C ASP A 333 -29.53 6.64 6.21
N LEU A 334 -28.97 6.63 5.00
CA LEU A 334 -29.68 6.99 3.76
C LEU A 334 -30.97 6.17 3.55
N LEU A 335 -30.93 4.86 3.83
CA LEU A 335 -32.10 3.99 3.74
C LEU A 335 -33.17 4.36 4.77
N HIS A 336 -32.77 4.63 6.02
CA HIS A 336 -33.68 5.05 7.08
C HIS A 336 -34.27 6.44 6.82
N GLU A 337 -33.47 7.42 6.42
CA GLU A 337 -33.93 8.77 6.05
C GLU A 337 -34.87 8.72 4.85
N THR A 338 -34.56 7.92 3.82
CA THR A 338 -35.45 7.74 2.66
C THR A 338 -36.79 7.11 3.06
N ARG A 339 -36.77 6.08 3.92
CA ARG A 339 -37.98 5.46 4.47
C ARG A 339 -38.80 6.47 5.28
N ASP A 340 -38.14 7.24 6.13
CA ASP A 340 -38.83 8.17 7.04
C ASP A 340 -39.33 9.42 6.29
N ALA A 341 -38.69 9.83 5.18
CA ALA A 341 -39.22 10.85 4.27
C ALA A 341 -40.50 10.38 3.55
N PHE A 342 -40.57 9.11 3.13
CA PHE A 342 -41.81 8.54 2.61
C PHE A 342 -42.90 8.42 3.69
N LEU A 343 -42.55 8.05 4.93
CA LEU A 343 -43.50 7.95 6.05
C LEU A 343 -44.17 9.30 6.37
N HIS A 344 -43.41 10.39 6.37
CA HIS A 344 -43.92 11.74 6.68
C HIS A 344 -44.48 12.48 5.45
N GLY A 345 -44.50 11.85 4.26
CA GLY A 345 -44.97 12.48 3.03
C GLY A 345 -44.10 13.62 2.51
N THR A 346 -42.84 13.72 2.96
CA THR A 346 -41.85 14.69 2.40
C THR A 346 -41.16 14.16 1.14
N ARG A 347 -41.40 12.88 0.80
CA ARG A 347 -41.04 12.24 -0.48
C ARG A 347 -42.24 11.51 -1.08
N GLY A 348 -42.31 11.41 -2.40
CA GLY A 348 -43.50 10.99 -3.15
C GLY A 348 -44.39 12.17 -3.53
N CYS A 349 -45.09 12.06 -4.67
CA CYS A 349 -45.86 13.17 -5.24
C CYS A 349 -47.32 13.27 -4.74
N VAL A 350 -47.87 12.19 -4.18
CA VAL A 350 -49.22 12.09 -3.60
C VAL A 350 -49.19 11.10 -2.43
N PHE A 351 -50.19 11.15 -1.55
CA PHE A 351 -50.28 10.31 -0.34
C PHE A 351 -50.17 8.80 -0.64
N GLU A 352 -50.79 8.35 -1.73
CA GLU A 352 -50.73 6.97 -2.20
C GLU A 352 -49.31 6.57 -2.60
N CYS A 353 -48.59 7.45 -3.32
CA CYS A 353 -47.20 7.23 -3.70
C CYS A 353 -46.30 7.13 -2.46
N SER A 354 -46.41 8.08 -1.53
CA SER A 354 -45.62 8.08 -0.30
C SER A 354 -45.88 6.82 0.53
N SER A 355 -47.15 6.44 0.70
CA SER A 355 -47.57 5.25 1.46
C SER A 355 -47.11 3.94 0.82
N ILE A 356 -47.25 3.80 -0.50
CA ILE A 356 -46.85 2.59 -1.24
C ILE A 356 -45.33 2.44 -1.25
N MET A 357 -44.58 3.53 -1.46
CA MET A 357 -43.12 3.51 -1.43
C MET A 357 -42.55 3.27 -0.02
N TYR A 358 -43.14 3.87 1.01
CA TYR A 358 -42.81 3.57 2.42
C TYR A 358 -43.00 2.07 2.74
N GLY A 359 -44.16 1.52 2.38
CA GLY A 359 -44.47 0.11 2.62
C GLY A 359 -43.52 -0.82 1.87
N ALA A 360 -43.30 -0.56 0.58
CA ALA A 360 -42.39 -1.35 -0.24
C ALA A 360 -40.94 -1.30 0.27
N LEU A 361 -40.43 -0.12 0.63
CA LEU A 361 -39.05 0.04 1.12
C LEU A 361 -38.86 -0.67 2.46
N SER A 362 -39.84 -0.50 3.37
CA SER A 362 -39.85 -1.20 4.66
C SER A 362 -39.86 -2.73 4.48
N MET A 363 -40.64 -3.25 3.54
CA MET A 363 -40.64 -4.68 3.20
C MET A 363 -39.30 -5.14 2.60
N GLN A 364 -38.67 -4.36 1.72
CA GLN A 364 -37.36 -4.70 1.15
C GLN A 364 -36.28 -4.73 2.24
N MET A 365 -36.16 -3.67 3.05
CA MET A 365 -35.22 -3.60 4.19
C MET A 365 -35.42 -4.77 5.17
N GLN A 366 -36.68 -5.09 5.50
CA GLN A 366 -37.03 -6.24 6.35
C GLN A 366 -36.59 -7.58 5.73
N SER A 367 -36.83 -7.78 4.43
CA SER A 367 -36.53 -9.03 3.74
C SER A 367 -35.03 -9.29 3.57
N SER A 368 -34.24 -8.24 3.35
CA SER A 368 -32.78 -8.31 3.23
C SER A 368 -32.04 -8.30 4.58
N LYS A 369 -32.76 -8.36 5.71
CA LYS A 369 -32.22 -8.22 7.08
C LYS A 369 -31.48 -6.89 7.35
N LEU A 370 -31.77 -5.85 6.57
CA LEU A 370 -31.12 -4.52 6.66
C LEU A 370 -31.76 -3.62 7.72
N LEU A 371 -32.78 -4.09 8.44
CA LEU A 371 -33.28 -3.47 9.67
C LEU A 371 -32.35 -3.76 10.86
N LEU A 372 -31.11 -3.30 10.75
CA LEU A 372 -30.20 -3.18 11.88
C LEU A 372 -30.76 -2.12 12.85
N PRO A 373 -30.83 -2.37 14.16
CA PRO A 373 -31.21 -1.34 15.11
C PRO A 373 -30.14 -0.23 15.11
N LYS A 374 -30.56 1.02 15.33
CA LYS A 374 -29.72 2.23 15.19
C LYS A 374 -28.71 2.42 16.35
N THR A 375 -28.15 1.33 16.86
CA THR A 375 -27.53 1.22 18.19
C THR A 375 -26.17 0.52 18.16
N GLY A 376 -25.13 1.25 17.78
CA GLY A 376 -23.77 1.20 18.38
C GLY A 376 -22.96 -0.10 18.41
N ALA A 377 -23.45 -1.23 17.89
CA ALA A 377 -22.67 -2.45 17.75
C ALA A 377 -21.73 -2.36 16.53
N PRO A 378 -20.49 -2.86 16.59
CA PRO A 378 -19.67 -3.07 15.40
C PRO A 378 -20.44 -3.92 14.38
N LEU A 379 -20.36 -3.57 13.09
CA LEU A 379 -21.10 -4.19 11.99
C LEU A 379 -20.26 -5.31 11.33
N PRO A 380 -20.36 -6.58 11.76
CA PRO A 380 -19.41 -7.61 11.37
C PRO A 380 -19.91 -8.34 10.13
N ASN A 381 -19.02 -8.60 9.17
CA ASN A 381 -19.30 -9.35 7.94
C ASN A 381 -20.19 -8.61 6.90
N LEU A 382 -20.34 -7.28 6.99
CA LEU A 382 -21.02 -6.51 5.94
C LEU A 382 -20.01 -5.97 4.91
N ASN A 383 -20.25 -6.29 3.64
CA ASN A 383 -19.48 -5.86 2.48
C ASN A 383 -20.23 -4.72 1.77
N TYR A 384 -19.56 -3.59 1.53
CA TYR A 384 -20.19 -2.39 0.97
C TYR A 384 -20.74 -2.63 -0.45
N ASN A 385 -19.95 -3.21 -1.35
CA ASN A 385 -20.38 -3.52 -2.73
C ASN A 385 -21.62 -4.43 -2.74
N CYS A 386 -21.61 -5.51 -1.96
CA CYS A 386 -22.77 -6.42 -1.86
C CYS A 386 -24.00 -5.72 -1.25
N PHE A 387 -23.81 -4.77 -0.33
CA PHE A 387 -24.90 -4.00 0.26
C PHE A 387 -25.50 -3.00 -0.75
N VAL A 388 -24.69 -2.24 -1.49
CA VAL A 388 -25.17 -1.37 -2.59
C VAL A 388 -25.90 -2.21 -3.65
N GLN A 389 -25.32 -3.32 -4.10
CA GLN A 389 -25.95 -4.21 -5.08
C GLN A 389 -27.27 -4.81 -4.56
N THR A 390 -27.39 -5.05 -3.24
CA THR A 390 -28.66 -5.47 -2.60
C THR A 390 -29.71 -4.35 -2.64
N VAL A 391 -29.33 -3.09 -2.41
CA VAL A 391 -30.23 -1.93 -2.49
C VAL A 391 -30.67 -1.65 -3.93
N MET A 392 -29.74 -1.72 -4.89
CA MET A 392 -30.05 -1.59 -6.33
C MET A 392 -30.99 -2.69 -6.84
N ALA A 393 -30.92 -3.89 -6.25
CA ALA A 393 -31.81 -5.00 -6.55
C ALA A 393 -33.22 -4.89 -5.91
N PHE A 394 -33.50 -3.85 -5.11
CA PHE A 394 -34.80 -3.68 -4.46
C PHE A 394 -35.96 -3.64 -5.46
N LYS A 395 -36.93 -4.53 -5.28
CA LYS A 395 -38.12 -4.65 -6.12
C LYS A 395 -39.04 -3.45 -5.91
N SER A 396 -39.01 -2.53 -6.87
CA SER A 396 -39.92 -1.38 -6.91
C SER A 396 -41.38 -1.85 -7.05
N PRO A 397 -42.32 -1.24 -6.30
CA PRO A 397 -43.74 -1.53 -6.44
C PRO A 397 -44.27 -1.07 -7.81
N LYS A 398 -45.44 -1.59 -8.22
CA LYS A 398 -46.13 -1.20 -9.44
C LYS A 398 -47.62 -1.04 -9.14
N TRP A 399 -48.15 0.15 -9.39
CA TRP A 399 -49.56 0.49 -9.23
C TRP A 399 -50.00 1.43 -10.35
N CYS A 400 -51.27 1.82 -10.37
CA CYS A 400 -51.80 2.80 -11.31
C CYS A 400 -52.62 3.88 -10.61
N ASP A 401 -52.65 5.06 -11.23
CA ASP A 401 -53.50 6.16 -10.81
C ASP A 401 -54.93 5.91 -11.30
N THR A 402 -55.89 5.94 -10.38
CA THR A 402 -57.32 5.81 -10.68
C THR A 402 -57.96 7.18 -10.84
N HIS A 403 -58.07 7.67 -12.08
CA HIS A 403 -58.82 8.89 -12.35
C HIS A 403 -60.33 8.61 -12.40
N SER A 404 -61.11 9.40 -11.65
CA SER A 404 -62.58 9.38 -11.70
C SER A 404 -63.09 10.06 -12.97
N GLY A 405 -63.09 9.32 -14.08
CA GLY A 405 -63.77 9.74 -15.30
C GLY A 405 -65.27 9.91 -15.09
N TYR A 406 -65.87 10.93 -15.73
CA TYR A 406 -67.32 11.16 -15.72
C TYR A 406 -68.12 10.07 -16.47
N SER A 407 -67.45 9.21 -17.23
CA SER A 407 -68.00 7.97 -17.79
C SER A 407 -67.52 6.76 -16.96
N GLY A 408 -68.41 5.78 -16.74
CA GLY A 408 -68.21 4.65 -15.81
C GLY A 408 -67.14 3.61 -16.19
N TYR A 409 -66.15 3.97 -16.99
CA TYR A 409 -64.98 3.16 -17.33
C TYR A 409 -63.72 3.86 -16.81
N GLY A 410 -63.35 3.58 -15.56
CA GLY A 410 -62.14 4.15 -14.96
C GLY A 410 -60.88 3.67 -15.67
N SER A 411 -60.10 4.59 -16.23
CA SER A 411 -58.78 4.30 -16.80
C SER A 411 -57.71 4.26 -15.72
N CYS A 412 -56.93 3.18 -15.72
CA CYS A 412 -55.83 2.88 -14.81
C CYS A 412 -54.52 3.08 -15.57
N TYR A 413 -53.81 4.18 -15.32
CA TYR A 413 -52.52 4.49 -15.94
C TYR A 413 -51.38 4.15 -14.98
N PRO A 414 -50.35 3.39 -15.38
CA PRO A 414 -49.23 3.06 -14.50
C PRO A 414 -48.60 4.32 -13.89
N HIS A 415 -48.52 4.37 -12.56
CA HIS A 415 -47.99 5.53 -11.86
C HIS A 415 -46.50 5.69 -12.16
N ASN A 416 -46.09 6.91 -12.54
CA ASN A 416 -44.73 7.18 -13.02
C ASN A 416 -44.26 8.58 -12.60
N CYS A 417 -43.67 8.67 -11.41
CA CYS A 417 -42.95 9.86 -10.93
C CYS A 417 -41.50 9.48 -10.56
N SER A 418 -40.66 10.49 -10.28
CA SER A 418 -39.26 10.29 -9.89
C SER A 418 -39.07 9.41 -8.65
N ASP A 419 -40.03 9.40 -7.73
CA ASP A 419 -39.98 8.60 -6.51
C ASP A 419 -40.61 7.19 -6.66
N ALA A 420 -41.23 6.87 -7.79
CA ALA A 420 -41.97 5.61 -8.01
C ALA A 420 -41.08 4.37 -8.24
N SER A 421 -39.76 4.52 -8.16
CA SER A 421 -38.79 3.46 -8.47
C SER A 421 -37.54 3.60 -7.60
N PHE A 422 -37.10 2.51 -6.97
CA PHE A 422 -35.87 2.45 -6.19
C PHE A 422 -34.62 2.72 -7.04
N ALA A 423 -34.63 2.33 -8.32
CA ALA A 423 -33.54 2.64 -9.25
C ALA A 423 -33.41 4.14 -9.59
N SER A 424 -34.46 4.93 -9.31
CA SER A 424 -34.44 6.41 -9.40
C SER A 424 -34.10 7.03 -8.05
N VAL A 425 -34.76 6.57 -6.98
CA VAL A 425 -34.56 7.01 -5.59
C VAL A 425 -33.12 6.82 -5.09
N PHE A 426 -32.42 5.77 -5.54
CA PHE A 426 -31.04 5.44 -5.18
C PHE A 426 -30.04 5.56 -6.35
N ALA A 427 -30.39 6.29 -7.41
CA ALA A 427 -29.58 6.41 -8.64
C ALA A 427 -28.15 6.97 -8.44
N THR A 428 -27.85 7.55 -7.28
CA THR A 428 -26.55 8.14 -6.92
C THR A 428 -25.65 7.22 -6.10
N LEU A 429 -26.05 5.97 -5.84
CA LEU A 429 -25.19 5.00 -5.14
C LEU A 429 -24.16 4.38 -6.10
N GLU A 430 -22.88 4.61 -5.83
CA GLU A 430 -21.76 3.93 -6.48
C GLU A 430 -21.49 2.59 -5.78
N ASP A 431 -21.22 1.52 -6.53
CA ASP A 431 -21.00 0.19 -5.95
C ASP A 431 -19.55 -0.04 -5.47
N SER A 432 -18.69 0.96 -5.63
CA SER A 432 -17.31 0.98 -5.17
C SER A 432 -16.98 2.30 -4.48
N LEU A 433 -16.06 2.22 -3.51
CA LEU A 433 -15.57 3.37 -2.75
C LEU A 433 -14.34 3.96 -3.43
N ALA A 434 -14.26 5.29 -3.45
CA ALA A 434 -13.08 6.00 -3.93
C ALA A 434 -11.82 5.56 -3.15
N GLY A 435 -10.79 5.16 -3.89
CA GLY A 435 -9.52 4.74 -3.29
C GLY A 435 -8.80 5.87 -2.56
N LEU A 436 -7.96 5.50 -1.59
CA LEU A 436 -7.14 6.44 -0.86
C LEU A 436 -6.04 7.02 -1.76
N GLU A 437 -5.80 8.32 -1.65
CA GLU A 437 -4.65 8.97 -2.28
C GLU A 437 -3.39 8.70 -1.43
N LEU A 438 -2.29 8.33 -2.09
CA LEU A 438 -1.04 7.94 -1.43
C LEU A 438 -0.35 9.11 -0.71
N ASP A 439 -0.41 10.31 -1.31
CA ASP A 439 0.24 11.54 -0.85
C ASP A 439 -0.14 11.93 0.58
N ARG A 440 -1.38 11.65 1.00
CA ARG A 440 -1.91 11.91 2.35
C ARG A 440 -1.17 11.17 3.48
N PHE A 441 -0.37 10.16 3.13
CA PHE A 441 0.32 9.28 4.09
C PHE A 441 1.84 9.42 4.03
N THR A 442 2.36 10.23 3.10
CA THR A 442 3.79 10.35 2.79
C THR A 442 4.24 11.80 2.95
N ASN A 443 4.97 12.09 4.04
CA ASN A 443 5.55 13.40 4.35
C ASN A 443 7.06 13.40 4.14
#